data_AF-A0A1Y4NIS0-F1
#
_entry.id   AF-A0A1Y4NIS0-F1
#
_cell.length_a   1.000
_cell.length_b   1.000
_cell.length_c   1.000
_cell.angle_alpha   90.00
_cell.angle_beta   90.00
_cell.angle_gamma   90.00
#
_symmetry.space_group_name_H-M   'P 1'
#
loop_
_entity.id
_entity.type
_entity.pdbx_description
1 polymer ?
#
loop_
_entity_poly.entity_id
_entity_poly.type
_entity_poly.pdbx_seq_one_letter_code
_entity_poly.pdbx_strand_id
1 'polypeptide(L)'
;MKEKKSTVLALKFIGIDDFDCPTYEDQYGRFWKDLNLGKSETPDLYSTTRNDLDGEPVSHIQQEYTFEPEPFRRSPYEFQYMMLSRMQRDCEYFLGYGNRSVTILSESDPQHHIDRMKELWKELPADGKPEWLTWEQLLNYEKELCNE
;
A
#
# COMPACT_ATOMS: atom_id res chain seq x y z
N MET A 1 38.36 4.21 -29.67
CA MET A 1 37.36 3.67 -28.72
C MET A 1 36.79 4.85 -27.96
N LYS A 2 35.49 5.16 -28.09
CA LYS A 2 34.89 6.29 -27.37
C LYS A 2 34.65 5.84 -25.94
N GLU A 3 35.34 6.46 -24.99
CA GLU A 3 34.99 6.38 -23.57
C GLU A 3 33.52 6.78 -23.44
N LYS A 4 32.66 5.80 -23.15
CA LYS A 4 31.29 6.09 -22.74
C LYS A 4 31.43 6.78 -21.38
N LYS A 5 31.26 8.10 -21.35
CA LYS A 5 30.95 8.80 -20.10
C LYS A 5 29.71 8.10 -19.53
N SER A 6 29.90 7.27 -18.52
CA SER A 6 28.83 6.69 -17.74
C SER A 6 28.15 7.85 -17.02
N THR A 7 27.06 8.35 -17.58
CA THR A 7 26.18 9.25 -16.85
C THR A 7 25.34 8.40 -15.90
N VAL A 8 25.34 8.72 -14.62
CA VAL A 8 24.48 8.09 -13.63
C VAL A 8 23.01 8.45 -13.95
N LEU A 9 22.10 7.47 -13.94
CA LEU A 9 20.67 7.69 -14.15
C LEU A 9 20.02 8.26 -12.89
N ALA A 10 19.25 9.32 -13.02
CA ALA A 10 18.47 9.91 -11.93
C ALA A 10 17.03 9.44 -12.05
N LEU A 11 16.61 8.56 -11.13
CA LEU A 11 15.30 7.90 -11.15
C LEU A 11 14.31 8.63 -10.24
N LYS A 12 13.17 9.02 -10.79
CA LYS A 12 12.08 9.68 -10.07
C LYS A 12 10.89 8.77 -9.98
N PHE A 13 10.38 8.53 -8.78
CA PHE A 13 9.15 7.77 -8.60
C PHE A 13 7.96 8.53 -9.20
N ILE A 14 7.24 7.90 -10.13
CA ILE A 14 6.10 8.52 -10.82
C ILE A 14 4.74 7.93 -10.42
N GLY A 15 4.74 6.76 -9.75
CA GLY A 15 3.52 6.11 -9.30
C GLY A 15 3.62 4.60 -9.28
N ILE A 16 2.50 3.95 -8.98
CA ILE A 16 2.32 2.50 -9.07
C ILE A 16 1.50 2.25 -10.33
N ASP A 17 1.94 1.31 -11.17
CA ASP A 17 1.23 0.95 -12.40
C ASP A 17 0.04 -0.02 -12.13
N ASP A 18 -0.67 -0.40 -13.19
CA ASP A 18 -1.81 -1.33 -13.12
C ASP A 18 -1.43 -2.76 -12.67
N PHE A 19 -0.14 -3.08 -12.65
CA PHE A 19 0.41 -4.35 -12.16
C PHE A 19 0.94 -4.23 -10.72
N ASP A 20 0.55 -3.18 -10.00
CA ASP A 20 1.00 -2.86 -8.63
C ASP A 20 2.51 -2.64 -8.49
N CYS A 21 3.21 -2.40 -9.59
CA CYS A 21 4.65 -2.21 -9.65
C CYS A 21 5.01 -0.72 -9.47
N PRO A 22 5.83 -0.36 -8.47
CA PRO A 22 6.40 0.98 -8.36
C PRO A 22 7.21 1.32 -9.61
N THR A 23 6.86 2.41 -10.24
CA THR A 23 7.41 2.83 -11.52
C THR A 23 8.17 4.14 -11.38
N TYR A 24 9.30 4.21 -12.08
CA TYR A 24 10.24 5.33 -12.05
C TYR A 24 10.51 5.82 -13.46
N GLU A 25 10.77 7.11 -13.61
CA GLU A 25 11.20 7.74 -14.85
C GLU A 25 12.61 8.31 -14.69
N ASP A 26 13.48 8.09 -15.68
CA ASP A 26 14.81 8.68 -15.73
C ASP A 26 14.85 10.05 -16.43
N GLN A 27 15.99 10.74 -16.38
CA GLN A 27 16.18 12.05 -17.02
C GLN A 27 16.04 12.06 -18.56
N TYR A 28 16.01 10.88 -19.19
CA TYR A 28 15.82 10.70 -20.62
C TYR A 28 14.40 10.27 -20.98
N GLY A 29 13.49 10.24 -20.00
CA GLY A 29 12.10 9.83 -20.16
C GLY A 29 11.93 8.32 -20.28
N ARG A 30 12.87 7.51 -19.76
CA ARG A 30 12.72 6.05 -19.76
C ARG A 30 12.06 5.55 -18.49
N PHE A 31 11.19 4.55 -18.65
CA PHE A 31 10.49 3.92 -17.53
C PHE A 31 11.22 2.70 -17.01
N TRP A 32 11.22 2.59 -15.68
CA TRP A 32 11.84 1.53 -14.91
C TRP A 32 10.84 1.03 -13.86
N LYS A 33 10.55 -0.27 -13.84
CA LYS A 33 9.62 -0.90 -12.91
C LYS A 33 10.38 -1.67 -11.84
N ASP A 34 10.03 -1.45 -10.57
CA ASP A 34 10.54 -2.25 -9.45
C ASP A 34 9.71 -3.52 -9.24
N LEU A 35 10.29 -4.67 -9.58
CA LEU A 35 9.65 -5.97 -9.40
C LEU A 35 9.68 -6.49 -7.95
N ASN A 36 10.47 -5.86 -7.06
CA ASN A 36 10.39 -6.12 -5.63
C ASN A 36 9.22 -5.41 -4.95
N LEU A 37 8.43 -4.61 -5.69
CA LEU A 37 7.22 -3.93 -5.20
C LEU A 37 7.47 -3.01 -3.98
N GLY A 38 8.66 -2.44 -3.87
CA GLY A 38 9.06 -1.59 -2.74
C GLY A 38 9.28 -2.35 -1.43
N LYS A 39 9.42 -3.68 -1.45
CA LYS A 39 9.62 -4.54 -0.26
C LYS A 39 11.08 -4.71 0.15
N SER A 40 12.00 -4.51 -0.78
CA SER A 40 13.46 -4.60 -0.54
C SER A 40 14.05 -3.20 -0.39
N GLU A 41 15.15 -3.06 0.36
CA GLU A 41 15.94 -1.82 0.43
C GLU A 41 16.51 -1.42 -0.95
N THR A 42 16.80 -2.38 -1.80
CA THR A 42 17.25 -2.11 -3.17
C THR A 42 16.14 -2.52 -4.15
N PRO A 43 15.51 -1.56 -4.85
CA PRO A 43 14.55 -1.85 -5.92
C PRO A 43 15.18 -2.72 -7.01
N ASP A 44 14.41 -3.69 -7.53
CA ASP A 44 14.81 -4.58 -8.61
C ASP A 44 14.23 -4.05 -9.92
N LEU A 45 15.01 -3.19 -10.58
CA LEU A 45 14.53 -2.30 -11.65
C LEU A 45 14.67 -2.90 -13.04
N TYR A 46 13.57 -2.92 -13.79
CA TYR A 46 13.52 -3.41 -15.17
C TYR A 46 13.01 -2.33 -16.13
N SER A 47 13.63 -2.24 -17.31
CA SER A 47 13.13 -1.41 -18.41
C SER A 47 11.80 -1.95 -18.94
N THR A 48 10.94 -1.08 -19.46
CA THR A 48 9.66 -1.50 -20.03
C THR A 48 9.71 -1.74 -21.53
N THR A 49 8.82 -2.61 -22.01
CA THR A 49 8.65 -2.87 -23.45
C THR A 49 8.25 -1.59 -24.18
N ARG A 50 8.99 -1.24 -25.24
CA ARG A 50 8.77 -0.01 -26.04
C ARG A 50 8.79 1.30 -25.23
N ASN A 51 9.33 1.29 -24.01
CA ASN A 51 9.29 2.42 -23.10
C ASN A 51 7.86 2.91 -22.82
N ASP A 52 6.92 1.97 -22.70
CA ASP A 52 5.53 2.21 -22.34
C ASP A 52 5.36 2.04 -20.82
N LEU A 53 4.50 2.84 -20.19
CA LEU A 53 4.28 2.79 -18.74
C LEU A 53 3.62 1.46 -18.33
N ASP A 54 2.72 0.93 -19.16
CA ASP A 54 2.04 -0.35 -18.95
C ASP A 54 2.77 -1.50 -19.67
N GLY A 55 3.94 -1.22 -20.24
CA GLY A 55 4.78 -2.21 -20.91
C GLY A 55 5.32 -3.26 -19.94
N GLU A 56 5.41 -4.50 -20.43
CA GLU A 56 6.01 -5.62 -19.70
C GLU A 56 7.47 -5.32 -19.32
N PRO A 57 7.94 -5.72 -18.12
CA PRO A 57 9.34 -5.61 -17.72
C PRO A 57 10.22 -6.52 -18.60
N VAL A 58 11.34 -5.98 -19.09
CA VAL A 58 12.18 -6.66 -20.09
C VAL A 58 13.58 -6.97 -19.58
N SER A 59 14.36 -5.95 -19.23
CA SER A 59 15.77 -6.09 -18.91
C SER A 59 16.11 -5.37 -17.62
N HIS A 60 16.87 -6.03 -16.74
CA HIS A 60 17.36 -5.41 -15.52
C HIS A 60 18.27 -4.21 -15.83
N ILE A 61 18.20 -3.16 -15.01
CA ILE A 61 19.06 -1.99 -15.13
C ILE A 61 20.54 -2.38 -15.00
N GLN A 62 21.37 -1.95 -15.95
CA GLN A 62 22.81 -2.23 -15.92
C GLN A 62 23.65 -0.98 -15.66
N GLN A 63 23.05 0.19 -15.82
CA GLN A 63 23.70 1.48 -15.65
C GLN A 63 23.66 1.88 -14.18
N GLU A 64 24.68 2.60 -13.71
CA GLU A 64 24.65 3.21 -12.38
C GLU A 64 23.47 4.19 -12.28
N TYR A 65 22.79 4.19 -11.13
CA TYR A 65 21.63 5.02 -10.89
C TYR A 65 21.57 5.56 -9.46
N THR A 66 20.84 6.64 -9.28
CA THR A 66 20.48 7.26 -8.01
C THR A 66 19.01 7.63 -8.02
N PHE A 67 18.37 7.65 -6.85
CA PHE A 67 16.96 8.07 -6.73
C PHE A 67 16.86 9.54 -6.32
N GLU A 68 15.89 10.25 -6.90
CA GLU A 68 15.56 11.64 -6.56
C GLU A 68 14.04 11.83 -6.48
N PRO A 69 13.39 11.80 -5.30
CA PRO A 69 13.90 11.56 -3.93
C PRO A 69 14.14 10.07 -3.63
N GLU A 70 14.23 9.66 -2.37
CA GLU A 70 14.32 8.25 -1.93
C GLU A 70 13.31 7.33 -2.65
N PRO A 71 13.68 6.06 -2.94
CA PRO A 71 12.80 5.15 -3.64
C PRO A 71 11.53 4.87 -2.83
N PHE A 72 10.44 4.60 -3.56
CA PHE A 72 9.19 4.13 -2.97
C PHE A 72 9.41 2.91 -2.05
N ARG A 73 8.79 2.95 -0.87
CA ARG A 73 8.77 1.86 0.10
C ARG A 73 7.33 1.49 0.39
N ARG A 74 7.03 0.20 0.24
CA ARG A 74 5.71 -0.32 0.60
C ARG A 74 5.65 -0.47 2.12
N SER A 75 4.56 -0.02 2.74
CA SER A 75 4.38 -0.15 4.18
C SER A 75 4.26 -1.64 4.56
N PRO A 76 4.98 -2.13 5.58
CA PRO A 76 4.79 -3.50 6.08
C PRO A 76 3.41 -3.69 6.73
N TYR A 77 2.69 -2.59 7.01
CA TYR A 77 1.37 -2.58 7.65
C TYR A 77 0.20 -2.38 6.65
N GLU A 78 0.47 -2.45 5.34
CA GLU A 78 -0.54 -2.26 4.29
C GLU A 78 -1.75 -3.18 4.48
N PHE A 79 -1.51 -4.47 4.73
CA PHE A 79 -2.59 -5.44 4.92
C PHE A 79 -3.41 -5.18 6.19
N GLN A 80 -2.76 -4.79 7.28
CA GLN A 80 -3.43 -4.42 8.53
C GLN A 80 -4.34 -3.22 8.31
N TYR A 81 -3.85 -2.20 7.61
CA TYR A 81 -4.59 -1.00 7.28
C TYR A 81 -5.81 -1.33 6.38
N MET A 82 -5.61 -2.14 5.34
CA MET A 82 -6.68 -2.59 4.46
C MET A 82 -7.75 -3.41 5.20
N MET A 83 -7.32 -4.35 6.05
CA MET A 83 -8.24 -5.16 6.84
C MET A 83 -9.04 -4.29 7.82
N LEU A 84 -8.39 -3.33 8.49
CA LEU A 84 -9.06 -2.40 9.39
C LEU A 84 -10.11 -1.56 8.66
N SER A 85 -9.80 -1.09 7.45
CA SER A 85 -10.75 -0.35 6.61
C SER A 85 -11.93 -1.23 6.19
N ARG A 86 -11.69 -2.50 5.86
CA ARG A 86 -12.76 -3.43 5.54
C ARG A 86 -13.70 -3.65 6.74
N MET A 87 -13.14 -3.93 7.91
CA MET A 87 -13.92 -4.15 9.13
C MET A 87 -14.71 -2.91 9.54
N GLN A 88 -14.12 -1.72 9.38
CA GLN A 88 -14.83 -0.46 9.63
C GLN A 88 -16.08 -0.33 8.75
N ARG A 89 -16.01 -0.71 7.47
CA ARG A 89 -17.17 -0.74 6.57
C ARG A 89 -18.20 -1.79 6.99
N ASP A 90 -17.75 -2.93 7.51
CA ASP A 90 -18.65 -3.97 8.02
C ASP A 90 -19.44 -3.43 9.25
N CYS A 91 -18.80 -2.65 10.13
CA CYS A 91 -19.48 -1.92 11.22
C CYS A 91 -20.51 -0.91 10.70
N GLU A 92 -20.13 -0.06 9.73
CA GLU A 92 -21.05 0.91 9.12
C GLU A 92 -22.25 0.24 8.48
N TYR A 93 -22.02 -0.86 7.76
CA TYR A 93 -23.09 -1.63 7.14
C TYR A 93 -23.98 -2.27 8.20
N PHE A 94 -23.42 -2.96 9.19
CA PHE A 94 -24.17 -3.59 10.29
C PHE A 94 -25.08 -2.60 11.02
N LEU A 95 -24.57 -1.42 11.36
CA LEU A 95 -25.31 -0.38 12.09
C LEU A 95 -26.31 0.39 11.23
N GLY A 96 -26.08 0.46 9.92
CA GLY A 96 -26.97 1.11 8.95
C GLY A 96 -27.91 0.12 8.27
N TYR A 97 -27.54 -0.31 7.05
CA TYR A 97 -28.41 -1.05 6.13
C TYR A 97 -28.34 -2.59 6.28
N GLY A 98 -27.50 -3.09 7.17
CA GLY A 98 -27.23 -4.51 7.38
C GLY A 98 -28.21 -5.21 8.31
N ASN A 99 -29.26 -4.51 8.76
CA ASN A 99 -30.30 -5.02 9.65
C ASN A 99 -29.71 -5.68 10.92
N ARG A 100 -28.55 -5.21 11.38
CA ARG A 100 -27.80 -5.77 12.52
C ARG A 100 -27.60 -7.29 12.42
N SER A 101 -27.44 -7.82 11.21
CA SER A 101 -27.16 -9.24 11.02
C SER A 101 -25.72 -9.56 11.45
N VAL A 102 -25.55 -10.37 12.48
CA VAL A 102 -24.22 -10.75 12.99
C VAL A 102 -23.35 -11.41 11.93
N THR A 103 -23.94 -12.07 10.93
CA THR A 103 -23.24 -12.71 9.80
C THR A 103 -22.39 -11.75 8.95
N ILE A 104 -22.60 -10.44 9.08
CA ILE A 104 -21.81 -9.39 8.43
C ILE A 104 -20.45 -9.24 9.13
N LEU A 105 -20.43 -9.46 10.45
CA LEU A 105 -19.27 -9.27 11.29
C LEU A 105 -18.37 -10.51 11.25
N SER A 106 -17.10 -10.28 11.58
CA SER A 106 -16.10 -11.35 11.65
C SER A 106 -16.53 -12.39 12.67
N GLU A 107 -16.45 -13.67 12.28
CA GLU A 107 -16.87 -14.82 13.10
C GLU A 107 -18.33 -14.76 13.58
N SER A 108 -19.15 -13.88 13.01
CA SER A 108 -20.50 -13.58 13.50
C SER A 108 -20.56 -13.16 14.97
N ASP A 109 -19.50 -12.54 15.50
CA ASP A 109 -19.40 -12.07 16.88
C ASP A 109 -19.01 -10.58 16.91
N PRO A 110 -19.90 -9.69 17.40
CA PRO A 110 -19.62 -8.27 17.53
C PRO A 110 -18.40 -7.94 18.39
N GLN A 111 -18.19 -8.67 19.49
CA GLN A 111 -17.08 -8.41 20.40
C GLN A 111 -15.76 -8.84 19.78
N HIS A 112 -15.71 -10.03 19.18
CA HIS A 112 -14.54 -10.48 18.42
C HIS A 112 -14.18 -9.49 17.30
N HIS A 113 -15.18 -9.01 16.57
CA HIS A 113 -14.96 -8.07 15.47
C HIS A 113 -14.31 -6.77 15.95
N ILE A 114 -14.84 -6.16 17.02
CA ILE A 114 -14.28 -4.90 17.51
C ILE A 114 -12.92 -5.07 18.20
N ASP A 115 -12.70 -6.18 18.90
CA ASP A 115 -11.41 -6.49 19.50
C ASP A 115 -10.33 -6.63 18.44
N ARG A 116 -10.64 -7.34 17.34
CA ARG A 116 -9.71 -7.47 16.22
C ARG A 116 -9.44 -6.13 15.53
N MET A 117 -10.45 -5.25 15.38
CA MET A 117 -10.22 -3.88 14.88
C MET A 117 -9.27 -3.08 15.78
N LYS A 118 -9.42 -3.19 17.11
CA LYS A 118 -8.54 -2.49 18.07
C LYS A 118 -7.11 -3.02 18.03
N GLU A 119 -6.91 -4.32 17.85
CA GLU A 119 -5.60 -4.93 17.65
C GLU A 119 -4.93 -4.38 16.38
N LEU A 120 -5.63 -4.44 15.24
CA LEU A 120 -5.15 -3.91 13.97
C LEU A 120 -4.80 -2.43 14.09
N TRP A 121 -5.68 -1.62 14.69
CA TRP A 121 -5.41 -0.20 14.90
C TRP A 121 -4.16 0.01 15.75
N LYS A 122 -3.92 -0.79 16.79
CA LYS A 122 -2.71 -0.72 17.63
C LYS A 122 -1.43 -1.15 16.91
N GLU A 123 -1.51 -2.13 16.02
CA GLU A 123 -0.36 -2.60 15.21
C GLU A 123 0.18 -1.51 14.29
N LEU A 124 -0.67 -0.59 13.80
CA LEU A 124 -0.24 0.51 12.94
C LEU A 124 0.72 1.47 13.68
N PRO A 125 1.76 2.00 13.01
CA PRO A 125 2.64 2.99 13.61
C PRO A 125 1.91 4.34 13.81
N ALA A 126 2.47 5.24 14.62
CA ALA A 126 1.82 6.49 15.01
C ALA A 126 1.55 7.44 13.82
N ASP A 127 2.46 7.47 12.86
CA ASP A 127 2.38 8.19 11.58
C ASP A 127 1.58 7.43 10.52
N GLY A 128 1.28 6.14 10.74
CA GLY A 128 0.47 5.30 9.88
C GLY A 128 -0.98 5.12 10.35
N LYS A 129 -1.42 5.85 11.38
CA LYS A 129 -2.82 5.79 11.85
C LYS A 129 -3.75 6.41 10.80
N PRO A 130 -4.91 5.78 10.51
CA PRO A 130 -5.87 6.33 9.58
C PRO A 130 -6.53 7.61 10.12
N GLU A 131 -6.73 8.60 9.25
CA GLU A 131 -7.49 9.82 9.59
C GLU A 131 -9.00 9.56 9.70
N TRP A 132 -9.50 8.52 9.04
CA TRP A 132 -10.92 8.15 8.98
C TRP A 132 -11.39 7.27 10.15
N LEU A 133 -10.48 6.81 11.02
CA LEU A 133 -10.83 5.98 12.18
C LEU A 133 -9.96 6.30 13.40
N THR A 134 -10.55 7.03 14.34
CA THR A 134 -9.96 7.35 15.64
C THR A 134 -10.22 6.25 16.65
N TRP A 135 -9.42 6.25 17.73
CA TRP A 135 -9.65 5.35 18.86
C TRP A 135 -11.02 5.58 19.52
N GLU A 136 -11.49 6.82 19.59
CA GLU A 136 -12.82 7.14 20.13
C GLU A 136 -13.94 6.58 19.25
N GLN A 137 -13.79 6.61 17.93
CA GLN A 137 -14.73 5.97 17.01
C GLN A 137 -14.77 4.45 17.19
N LEU A 138 -13.61 3.79 17.43
CA LEU A 138 -13.59 2.37 17.79
C LEU A 138 -14.37 2.08 19.08
N LEU A 139 -14.21 2.90 20.11
CA LEU A 139 -14.98 2.76 21.35
C LEU A 139 -16.48 3.02 21.15
N ASN A 140 -16.84 3.88 20.20
CA ASN A 140 -18.24 4.10 19.85
C ASN A 140 -18.82 2.90 19.09
N TYR A 141 -18.07 2.34 18.13
CA TYR A 141 -18.47 1.10 17.46
C TYR A 141 -18.66 -0.04 18.45
N GLU A 142 -17.73 -0.22 19.40
CA GLU A 142 -17.87 -1.24 20.46
C GLU A 142 -19.20 -1.14 21.20
N LYS A 143 -19.56 0.08 21.65
CA LYS A 143 -20.83 0.31 22.33
C LYS A 143 -21.99 -0.04 21.42
N GLU A 144 -22.05 0.52 20.21
CA GLU A 144 -23.19 0.32 19.31
C GLU A 144 -23.35 -1.14 18.82
N LEU A 145 -22.24 -1.86 18.66
CA LEU A 145 -22.21 -3.26 18.22
C LEU A 145 -22.59 -4.23 19.34
N CYS A 146 -22.08 -3.99 20.55
CA CYS A 146 -22.26 -4.89 21.70
C CYS A 146 -23.41 -4.47 22.63
N ASN A 147 -24.10 -3.36 22.35
CA ASN A 147 -25.32 -2.99 23.04
C ASN A 147 -26.47 -3.89 22.59
N GLU A 148 -26.85 -4.85 23.44
CA GLU A 148 -28.17 -5.49 23.44
C GLU A 148 -29.21 -4.63 24.19
#